data_AF-D0W7P5-F1
#
_entry.id   AF-D0W7P5-F1
#
_cell.length_a   1.000
_cell.length_b   1.000
_cell.length_c   1.000
_cell.angle_alpha   90.00
_cell.angle_beta   90.00
_cell.angle_gamma   90.00
#
_symmetry.space_group_name_H-M   'P 1'
#
loop_
_entity.id
_entity.type
_entity.pdbx_description
1 polymer ?
#
loop_
_entity_poly.entity_id
_entity_poly.type
_entity_poly.pdbx_seq_one_letter_code
_entity_poly.pdbx_strand_id
1 'polypeptide(L)'
;MGIVAQKQDIPDIGDRAIQAEAAGIVPEKFEKYDEYLAAIQNFKLDPERSKEISMKDKQWAGISVVARGIEEKFDLQTGTAGRMMILAAGDSGFFTGERMLGWLKSGNLSMDRVADYFDRKLDGADSMDMEEQLILHEKASGSPDSDSVIETRILEAGDNYSNYLKNFS
;
A
#
# COMPACT_ATOMS: atom_id res chain seq x y z
N MET A 1 -5.51 7.28 -17.67
CA MET A 1 -4.59 7.97 -16.76
C MET A 1 -3.96 6.89 -15.88
N GLY A 2 -2.68 6.62 -16.16
CA GLY A 2 -1.95 5.52 -15.55
C GLY A 2 -1.67 5.84 -14.09
N ILE A 3 -2.03 4.90 -13.20
CA ILE A 3 -1.57 4.91 -11.81
C ILE A 3 -0.06 5.13 -11.87
N VAL A 4 0.41 6.14 -11.15
CA VAL A 4 1.76 6.72 -11.21
C VAL A 4 2.84 5.63 -11.19
N ALA A 5 3.18 5.17 -12.38
CA ALA A 5 4.23 4.19 -12.66
C ALA A 5 4.90 4.50 -14.01
N GLN A 6 4.82 5.76 -14.47
CA GLN A 6 5.70 6.23 -15.52
C GLN A 6 7.07 6.54 -14.90
N LYS A 7 7.88 5.49 -14.68
CA LYS A 7 9.35 5.54 -14.48
C LYS A 7 9.90 6.46 -13.38
N GLN A 8 9.10 6.95 -12.43
CA GLN A 8 9.61 7.73 -11.31
C GLN A 8 9.91 6.82 -10.13
N ASP A 9 11.09 6.98 -9.54
CA ASP A 9 11.52 6.22 -8.38
C ASP A 9 10.75 6.69 -7.13
N ILE A 10 10.31 5.77 -6.28
CA ILE A 10 9.49 6.07 -5.09
C ILE A 10 10.20 7.05 -4.14
N PRO A 11 11.51 6.89 -3.83
CA PRO A 11 12.26 7.84 -3.02
C PRO A 11 12.34 9.23 -3.65
N ASP A 12 12.42 9.36 -4.97
CA ASP A 12 12.46 10.67 -5.63
C ASP A 12 11.13 11.40 -5.49
N ILE A 13 10.01 10.68 -5.58
CA ILE A 13 8.67 11.22 -5.31
C ILE A 13 8.58 11.71 -3.86
N GLY A 14 9.08 10.92 -2.92
CA GLY A 14 9.06 11.27 -1.51
C GLY A 14 9.96 12.45 -1.14
N ASP A 15 11.16 12.54 -1.72
CA ASP A 15 12.05 13.69 -1.54
C ASP A 15 11.35 14.99 -1.98
N ARG A 16 10.69 14.95 -3.13
CA ARG A 16 9.88 16.08 -3.63
C ARG A 16 8.75 16.41 -2.69
N ALA A 17 7.99 15.42 -2.23
CA ALA A 17 6.88 15.63 -1.31
C ALA A 17 7.32 16.29 -0.01
N ILE A 18 8.38 15.77 0.63
CA ILE A 18 8.92 16.30 1.90
C ILE A 18 9.39 17.75 1.74
N GLN A 19 10.13 18.05 0.67
CA GLN A 19 10.62 19.42 0.47
C GLN A 19 9.51 20.39 0.05
N ALA A 20 8.56 19.93 -0.77
CA ALA A 20 7.40 20.72 -1.20
C ALA A 20 6.47 21.05 -0.02
N GLU A 21 6.29 20.13 0.92
CA GLU A 21 5.54 20.34 2.16
C GLU A 21 6.12 21.51 2.97
N ALA A 22 7.44 21.62 3.07
CA ALA A 22 8.08 22.75 3.74
C ALA A 22 7.88 24.10 3.03
N ALA A 23 7.53 24.08 1.74
CA ALA A 23 7.09 25.25 0.98
C ALA A 23 5.55 25.45 1.02
N GLY A 24 4.84 24.65 1.82
CA GLY A 24 3.40 24.71 2.01
C GLY A 24 2.60 23.99 0.91
N ILE A 25 3.22 23.16 0.07
CA ILE A 25 2.54 22.31 -0.91
C ILE A 25 2.20 20.99 -0.20
N VAL A 26 0.96 20.89 0.28
CA VAL A 26 0.44 19.74 1.02
C VAL A 26 -0.83 19.23 0.35
N PRO A 27 -1.13 17.93 0.41
CA PRO A 27 -2.25 17.33 -0.32
C PRO A 27 -3.60 17.97 0.05
N GLU A 28 -3.79 18.45 1.28
CA GLU A 28 -5.02 19.08 1.77
C GLU A 28 -5.37 20.40 1.04
N LYS A 29 -4.41 20.99 0.31
CA LYS A 29 -4.63 22.21 -0.48
C LYS A 29 -5.11 21.96 -1.90
N PHE A 30 -5.25 20.70 -2.30
CA PHE A 30 -5.66 20.31 -3.65
C PHE A 30 -6.94 19.49 -3.59
N GLU A 31 -7.88 19.77 -4.50
CA GLU A 31 -9.13 19.02 -4.57
C GLU A 31 -8.93 17.64 -5.21
N LYS A 32 -7.95 17.51 -6.10
CA LYS A 32 -7.67 16.29 -6.85
C LYS A 32 -6.23 15.86 -6.66
N TYR A 33 -6.01 14.56 -6.52
CA TYR A 33 -4.68 13.97 -6.44
C TYR A 33 -3.77 14.37 -7.61
N ASP A 34 -4.29 14.41 -8.83
CA ASP A 34 -3.51 14.76 -10.02
C ASP A 34 -2.92 16.19 -9.96
N GLU A 35 -3.63 17.13 -9.32
CA GLU A 35 -3.16 18.51 -9.15
C GLU A 35 -2.04 18.58 -8.11
N TYR A 36 -2.19 17.87 -7.00
CA TYR A 36 -1.15 17.74 -5.99
C TYR A 36 0.11 17.07 -6.56
N LEU A 37 -0.06 15.97 -7.30
CA LEU A 37 1.04 15.25 -7.93
C LEU A 37 1.80 16.14 -8.92
N ALA A 38 1.06 16.91 -9.74
CA ALA A 38 1.68 17.86 -10.65
C ALA A 38 2.45 18.96 -9.89
N ALA A 39 1.93 19.44 -8.75
CA ALA A 39 2.60 20.46 -7.94
C ALA A 39 3.94 19.96 -7.37
N ILE A 40 3.98 18.75 -6.80
CA ILE A 40 5.23 18.18 -6.26
C ILE A 40 6.22 17.78 -7.37
N GLN A 41 5.74 17.36 -8.55
CA GLN A 41 6.61 17.05 -9.68
C GLN A 41 7.28 18.30 -10.26
N ASN A 42 6.58 19.43 -10.29
CA ASN A 42 7.11 20.72 -10.72
C ASN A 42 7.92 21.43 -9.63
N PHE A 43 7.89 20.95 -8.39
CA PHE A 43 8.68 21.51 -7.31
C PHE A 43 10.18 21.32 -7.57
N LYS A 44 10.94 22.41 -7.39
CA LYS A 44 12.39 22.40 -7.56
C LYS A 44 13.06 21.95 -6.26
N LEU A 45 13.67 20.77 -6.30
CA LEU A 45 14.44 20.22 -5.18
C LEU A 45 15.65 21.08 -4.85
N ASP A 46 15.94 21.19 -3.56
CA ASP A 46 17.22 21.63 -3.03
C ASP A 46 18.13 20.39 -2.82
N PRO A 47 19.23 20.26 -3.59
CA PRO A 47 20.13 19.13 -3.49
C PRO A 47 20.80 18.96 -2.13
N GLU A 48 21.02 20.05 -1.37
CA GLU A 48 21.63 19.93 -0.04
C GLU A 48 20.63 19.36 0.96
N ARG A 49 19.38 19.83 0.90
CA ARG A 49 18.30 19.27 1.72
C ARG A 49 17.98 17.82 1.38
N SER A 50 18.08 17.44 0.11
CA SER A 50 17.94 16.04 -0.33
C SER A 50 18.95 15.11 0.35
N LYS A 51 20.14 15.57 0.73
CA LYS A 51 21.14 14.74 1.42
C LYS A 51 20.84 14.55 2.91
N GLU A 52 20.09 15.48 3.50
CA GLU A 52 19.72 15.46 4.91
C GLU A 52 18.51 14.54 5.17
N ILE A 53 17.66 14.36 4.16
CA ILE A 53 16.49 13.48 4.25
C ILE A 53 16.94 12.03 4.09
N SER A 54 16.60 11.18 5.06
CA SER A 54 16.97 9.77 5.04
C SER A 54 16.28 9.03 3.88
N MET A 55 16.92 7.98 3.37
CA MET A 55 16.33 7.13 2.33
C MET A 55 14.98 6.53 2.77
N LYS A 56 14.86 6.20 4.07
CA LYS A 56 13.63 5.65 4.66
C LYS A 56 12.49 6.67 4.64
N ASP A 57 12.75 7.93 5.01
CA ASP A 57 11.73 8.98 4.98
C ASP A 57 11.28 9.26 3.54
N LYS A 58 12.22 9.29 2.59
CA LYS A 58 11.90 9.39 1.16
C LYS A 58 11.03 8.25 0.68
N GLN A 59 11.34 7.01 1.05
CA GLN A 59 10.51 5.86 0.70
C GLN A 59 9.10 5.99 1.28
N TRP A 60 8.97 6.34 2.56
CA TRP A 60 7.67 6.51 3.21
C TRP A 60 6.83 7.60 2.58
N ALA A 61 7.40 8.79 2.38
CA ALA A 61 6.70 9.90 1.74
C ALA A 61 6.27 9.54 0.31
N GLY A 62 7.13 8.84 -0.45
CA GLY A 62 6.81 8.36 -1.79
C GLY A 62 5.65 7.37 -1.79
N ILE A 63 5.67 6.39 -0.89
CA ILE A 63 4.57 5.42 -0.70
C ILE A 63 3.27 6.17 -0.38
N SER A 64 3.30 7.12 0.56
CA SER A 64 2.12 7.91 0.94
C SER A 64 1.52 8.69 -0.24
N VAL A 65 2.36 9.29 -1.09
CA VAL A 65 1.90 9.97 -2.31
C VAL A 65 1.22 8.98 -3.26
N VAL A 66 1.89 7.88 -3.60
CA VAL A 66 1.33 6.93 -4.58
C VAL A 66 0.06 6.26 -4.02
N ALA A 67 0.06 5.90 -2.74
CA ALA A 67 -1.09 5.35 -2.02
C ALA A 67 -2.31 6.26 -2.13
N ARG A 68 -2.14 7.57 -1.93
CA ARG A 68 -3.24 8.54 -2.04
C ARG A 68 -3.92 8.51 -3.41
N GLY A 69 -3.14 8.37 -4.48
CA GLY A 69 -3.68 8.25 -5.84
C GLY A 69 -4.46 6.95 -6.09
N ILE A 70 -4.06 5.85 -5.43
CA ILE A 70 -4.82 4.59 -5.47
C ILE A 70 -6.11 4.73 -4.67
N GLU A 71 -6.04 5.33 -3.48
CA GLU A 71 -7.20 5.55 -2.60
C GLU A 71 -8.27 6.40 -3.27
N GLU A 72 -7.89 7.51 -3.89
CA GLU A 72 -8.84 8.37 -4.63
C GLU A 72 -9.47 7.62 -5.82
N LYS A 73 -8.68 6.80 -6.53
CA LYS A 73 -9.16 6.08 -7.71
C LYS A 73 -10.16 4.96 -7.37
N PHE A 74 -9.95 4.29 -6.25
CA PHE A 74 -10.74 3.13 -5.83
C PHE A 74 -11.67 3.44 -4.66
N ASP A 75 -11.81 4.71 -4.27
CA ASP A 75 -12.62 5.18 -3.14
C ASP A 75 -12.31 4.42 -1.83
N LEU A 76 -11.01 4.23 -1.56
CA LEU A 76 -10.53 3.54 -0.36
C LEU A 76 -10.33 4.52 0.79
N GLN A 77 -10.46 4.02 2.02
CA GLN A 77 -10.08 4.76 3.21
C GLN A 77 -8.61 5.19 3.15
N THR A 78 -8.33 6.41 3.60
CA THR A 78 -6.97 6.96 3.68
C THR A 78 -6.06 6.07 4.51
N GLY A 79 -4.88 5.75 3.96
CA GLY A 79 -3.87 4.87 4.56
C GLY A 79 -4.01 3.40 4.15
N THR A 80 -5.16 2.96 3.62
CA THR A 80 -5.37 1.57 3.23
C THR A 80 -4.43 1.16 2.10
N ALA A 81 -4.28 1.97 1.05
CA ALA A 81 -3.39 1.59 -0.06
C ALA A 81 -1.92 1.57 0.38
N GLY A 82 -1.53 2.47 1.28
CA GLY A 82 -0.19 2.48 1.88
C GLY A 82 0.09 1.17 2.62
N ARG A 83 -0.85 0.72 3.46
CA ARG A 83 -0.76 -0.56 4.17
C ARG A 83 -0.66 -1.76 3.23
N MET A 84 -1.46 -1.77 2.16
CA MET A 84 -1.39 -2.80 1.12
C MET A 84 -0.02 -2.84 0.41
N MET A 85 0.60 -1.69 0.16
CA MET A 85 1.95 -1.65 -0.41
C MET A 85 3.00 -2.22 0.55
N ILE A 86 2.88 -1.98 1.85
CA ILE A 86 3.80 -2.55 2.84
C ILE A 86 3.59 -4.07 2.94
N LEU A 87 2.35 -4.57 2.88
CA LEU A 87 2.06 -6.01 2.78
C LEU A 87 2.77 -6.62 1.57
N ALA A 88 2.66 -5.99 0.40
CA ALA A 88 3.36 -6.38 -0.82
C ALA A 88 4.88 -6.41 -0.69
N ALA A 89 5.46 -5.49 0.09
CA ALA A 89 6.89 -5.50 0.37
C ALA A 89 7.30 -6.61 1.34
N GLY A 90 6.43 -6.96 2.30
CA GLY A 90 6.67 -8.00 3.30
C GLY A 90 6.60 -9.42 2.75
N ASP A 91 5.72 -9.67 1.78
CA ASP A 91 5.65 -10.94 1.06
C ASP A 91 5.18 -10.73 -0.39
N SER A 92 6.10 -10.33 -1.27
CA SER A 92 5.79 -10.09 -2.68
C SER A 92 5.38 -11.35 -3.46
N GLY A 93 5.64 -12.54 -2.92
CA GLY A 93 5.20 -13.81 -3.51
C GLY A 93 3.72 -14.07 -3.24
N PHE A 94 3.25 -13.71 -2.04
CA PHE A 94 1.84 -13.77 -1.69
C PHE A 94 1.09 -12.52 -2.19
N PHE A 95 1.47 -11.32 -1.78
CA PHE A 95 0.77 -10.07 -2.10
C PHE A 95 1.19 -9.53 -3.47
N THR A 96 0.94 -10.32 -4.51
CA THR A 96 1.21 -9.90 -5.90
C THR A 96 0.27 -8.77 -6.32
N GLY A 97 0.72 -7.93 -7.24
CA GLY A 97 -0.14 -6.87 -7.80
C GLY A 97 -1.41 -7.41 -8.46
N GLU A 98 -1.34 -8.59 -9.07
CA GLU A 98 -2.51 -9.27 -9.66
C GLU A 98 -3.51 -9.72 -8.59
N ARG A 99 -3.03 -10.36 -7.52
CA ARG A 99 -3.88 -10.80 -6.41
C ARG A 99 -4.58 -9.63 -5.73
N MET A 100 -3.82 -8.60 -5.36
CA MET A 100 -4.39 -7.41 -4.71
C MET A 100 -5.36 -6.66 -5.63
N LEU A 101 -5.08 -6.58 -6.94
CA LEU A 101 -6.01 -5.99 -7.90
C LEU A 101 -7.27 -6.84 -8.06
N GLY A 102 -7.15 -8.16 -7.98
CA GLY A 102 -8.28 -9.09 -7.97
C GLY A 102 -9.21 -8.84 -6.78
N TRP A 103 -8.64 -8.73 -5.57
CA TRP A 103 -9.37 -8.38 -4.36
C TRP A 103 -10.04 -7.00 -4.42
N LEU A 104 -9.32 -5.99 -4.91
CA LEU A 104 -9.88 -4.65 -5.10
C LEU A 104 -11.06 -4.64 -6.07
N LYS A 105 -10.96 -5.38 -7.18
CA LYS A 105 -11.99 -5.40 -8.22
C LYS A 105 -13.21 -6.24 -7.87
N SER A 106 -13.07 -7.22 -6.97
CA SER A 106 -14.19 -8.07 -6.59
C SER A 106 -15.24 -7.30 -5.78
N GLY A 107 -14.83 -6.24 -5.07
CA GLY A 107 -15.71 -5.32 -4.34
C GLY A 107 -16.44 -5.91 -3.14
N ASN A 108 -16.29 -7.21 -2.90
CA ASN A 108 -16.85 -7.98 -1.80
C ASN A 108 -15.83 -8.26 -0.68
N LEU A 109 -14.59 -7.79 -0.83
CA LEU A 109 -13.53 -7.90 0.16
C LEU A 109 -13.13 -6.49 0.63
N SER A 110 -13.26 -6.22 1.93
CA SER A 110 -12.95 -4.91 2.51
C SER A 110 -11.44 -4.76 2.69
N MET A 111 -10.79 -3.87 1.94
CA MET A 111 -9.33 -3.75 1.92
C MET A 111 -8.75 -3.27 3.25
N ASP A 112 -9.49 -2.43 3.97
CA ASP A 112 -9.22 -2.03 5.35
C ASP A 112 -9.23 -3.25 6.30
N ARG A 113 -10.25 -4.12 6.23
CA ARG A 113 -10.30 -5.34 7.04
C ARG A 113 -9.20 -6.34 6.66
N VAL A 114 -8.88 -6.47 5.38
CA VAL A 114 -7.74 -7.29 4.92
C VAL A 114 -6.45 -6.78 5.55
N ALA A 115 -6.21 -5.47 5.50
CA ALA A 115 -5.04 -4.89 6.15
C ALA A 115 -5.07 -5.08 7.67
N ASP A 116 -6.23 -4.93 8.32
CA ASP A 116 -6.40 -5.13 9.77
C ASP A 116 -6.16 -6.58 10.20
N TYR A 117 -6.55 -7.55 9.37
CA TYR A 117 -6.28 -8.97 9.59
C TYR A 117 -4.77 -9.23 9.64
N PHE A 118 -4.02 -8.78 8.62
CA PHE A 118 -2.57 -8.99 8.59
C PHE A 118 -1.82 -8.16 9.64
N ASP A 119 -2.36 -7.03 10.08
CA ASP A 119 -1.86 -6.26 11.23
C ASP A 119 -2.19 -6.89 12.58
N ARG A 120 -2.96 -7.99 12.62
CA ARG A 120 -3.48 -8.63 13.84
C ARG A 120 -4.32 -7.68 14.72
N LYS A 121 -5.13 -6.84 14.10
CA LYS A 121 -6.02 -5.88 14.77
C LYS A 121 -7.47 -6.35 14.88
N LEU A 122 -7.87 -7.32 14.08
CA LEU A 122 -9.20 -7.92 14.16
C LEU A 122 -9.34 -8.77 15.43
N ASP A 123 -10.56 -8.86 15.95
CA ASP A 123 -10.86 -9.80 17.02
C ASP A 123 -10.92 -11.26 16.49
N GLY A 124 -11.12 -12.22 17.39
CA GLY A 124 -11.10 -13.64 16.99
C GLY A 124 -12.20 -14.02 15.99
N ALA A 125 -13.39 -13.44 16.11
CA ALA A 125 -14.50 -13.76 15.21
C ALA A 125 -14.29 -13.10 13.84
N ASP A 126 -13.88 -11.83 13.83
CA ASP A 126 -13.57 -11.09 12.62
C ASP A 126 -12.37 -11.68 11.87
N SER A 127 -11.36 -12.18 12.60
CA SER A 127 -10.21 -12.82 11.99
C SER A 127 -10.60 -14.12 11.27
N MET A 128 -11.46 -14.94 11.88
CA MET A 128 -11.95 -16.18 11.27
C MET A 128 -12.80 -15.91 10.03
N ASP A 129 -13.73 -14.95 10.10
CA ASP A 129 -14.51 -14.50 8.94
C ASP A 129 -13.61 -14.00 7.81
N MET A 130 -12.58 -13.22 8.14
CA MET A 130 -11.68 -12.69 7.12
C MET A 130 -10.84 -13.77 6.46
N GLU A 131 -10.34 -14.73 7.22
CA GLU A 131 -9.61 -15.87 6.69
C GLU A 131 -10.46 -16.72 5.74
N GLU A 132 -11.72 -17.00 6.11
CA GLU A 132 -12.67 -17.70 5.24
C GLU A 132 -12.87 -16.95 3.92
N GLN A 133 -13.07 -15.63 3.98
CA GLN A 133 -13.22 -14.82 2.78
C GLN A 133 -11.97 -14.82 1.90
N LEU A 134 -10.77 -14.74 2.49
CA LEU A 134 -9.51 -14.85 1.76
C LEU A 134 -9.38 -16.21 1.06
N ILE A 135 -9.73 -17.30 1.75
CA ILE A 135 -9.73 -18.66 1.17
C ILE A 135 -10.73 -18.77 0.01
N LEU A 136 -11.94 -18.24 0.18
CA LEU A 136 -12.95 -18.21 -0.89
C LEU A 136 -12.46 -17.43 -2.12
N HIS A 137 -11.76 -16.31 -1.91
CA HIS A 137 -11.18 -15.52 -2.99
C HIS A 137 -10.06 -16.24 -3.73
N GLU A 138 -9.18 -16.94 -3.02
CA GLU A 138 -8.13 -17.76 -3.65
C GLU A 138 -8.71 -18.94 -4.44
N LYS A 139 -9.81 -19.55 -3.97
CA LYS A 139 -10.52 -20.57 -4.74
C LYS A 139 -11.20 -19.99 -5.99
N ALA A 140 -11.86 -18.84 -5.85
CA ALA A 140 -12.52 -18.17 -6.96
C ALA A 140 -11.53 -17.68 -8.04
N SER A 141 -10.28 -17.40 -7.68
CA SER A 141 -9.21 -17.08 -8.64
C SER A 141 -8.61 -18.31 -9.33
N GLY A 142 -9.11 -19.51 -9.04
CA GLY A 142 -8.74 -20.75 -9.72
C GLY A 142 -7.60 -21.54 -9.06
N SER A 143 -7.28 -21.26 -7.79
CA SER A 143 -6.30 -22.06 -7.05
C SER A 143 -6.71 -23.55 -7.01
N PRO A 144 -5.81 -24.48 -7.39
CA PRO A 144 -6.08 -25.92 -7.28
C PRO A 144 -5.81 -26.46 -5.87
N ASP A 145 -5.26 -25.63 -4.98
CA ASP A 145 -4.86 -25.99 -3.64
C ASP A 145 -6.07 -26.28 -2.74
N SER A 146 -5.89 -27.12 -1.72
CA SER A 146 -6.91 -27.33 -0.69
C SER A 146 -7.00 -26.12 0.26
N ASP A 147 -8.14 -25.98 0.94
CA ASP A 147 -8.37 -24.90 1.93
C ASP A 147 -7.23 -24.79 2.95
N SER A 148 -6.77 -25.93 3.48
CA SER A 148 -5.66 -25.97 4.47
C SER A 148 -4.32 -25.49 3.89
N VAL A 149 -4.04 -25.74 2.61
CA VAL A 149 -2.82 -25.22 1.96
C VAL A 149 -2.94 -23.71 1.75
N ILE A 150 -4.11 -23.22 1.37
CA ILE A 150 -4.37 -21.78 1.20
C ILE A 150 -4.26 -21.05 2.55
N GLU A 151 -4.88 -21.59 3.59
CA GLU A 151 -4.81 -21.10 4.97
C GLU A 151 -3.35 -20.99 5.43
N THR A 152 -2.56 -22.05 5.25
CA THR A 152 -1.14 -22.05 5.62
C THR A 152 -0.39 -20.90 4.93
N ARG A 153 -0.62 -20.68 3.63
CA ARG A 153 0.02 -19.60 2.87
C ARG A 153 -0.43 -18.21 3.32
N ILE A 154 -1.69 -18.04 3.73
CA ILE A 154 -2.20 -16.78 4.31
C ILE A 154 -1.47 -16.49 5.63
N LEU A 155 -1.37 -17.49 6.52
CA LEU A 155 -0.69 -17.34 7.80
C LEU A 155 0.82 -17.06 7.62
N GLU A 156 1.49 -17.78 6.73
CA GLU A 156 2.90 -17.56 6.37
C GLU A 156 3.12 -16.13 5.84
N ALA A 157 2.22 -15.62 4.99
CA ALA A 157 2.30 -14.25 4.50
C ALA A 157 2.16 -13.21 5.63
N GLY A 158 1.28 -13.47 6.61
CA GLY A 158 1.16 -12.64 7.81
C GLY A 158 2.41 -12.66 8.68
N ASP A 159 3.06 -13.81 8.81
CA ASP A 159 4.33 -13.92 9.54
C ASP A 159 5.49 -13.24 8.81
N ASN A 160 5.59 -13.40 7.49
CA ASN A 160 6.56 -12.71 6.64
C ASN A 160 6.40 -11.19 6.77
N TYR A 161 5.17 -10.69 6.66
CA TYR A 161 4.85 -9.28 6.88
C TYR A 161 5.26 -8.79 8.28
N SER A 162 4.93 -9.56 9.31
CA SER A 162 5.26 -9.20 10.70
C SER A 162 6.77 -9.14 10.94
N ASN A 163 7.52 -10.04 10.32
CA ASN A 163 8.97 -10.05 10.38
C ASN A 163 9.57 -8.90 9.57
N TYR A 164 8.99 -8.58 8.42
CA TYR A 164 9.37 -7.42 7.62
C TYR A 164 9.22 -6.13 8.44
N LEU A 165 8.08 -5.90 9.08
CA LEU A 165 7.84 -4.70 9.91
C LEU A 165 8.88 -4.53 11.03
N LYS A 166 9.26 -5.62 11.72
CA LYS A 166 10.29 -5.58 12.78
C LYS A 166 11.67 -5.16 12.26
N ASN A 167 11.97 -5.48 11.01
CA ASN A 167 13.23 -5.11 10.36
C ASN A 167 13.13 -3.75 9.63
N PHE A 168 11.90 -3.26 9.44
CA PHE A 168 11.60 -1.99 8.81
C PHE A 168 11.53 -0.83 9.81
N SER A 169 11.25 -1.11 11.10
CA SER A 169 11.25 -0.15 12.22
C SER A 169 12.66 0.20 12.67
#